data_AF-A0A871BMX6-F1
#
_entry.id   AF-A0A871BMX6-F1
#
_cell.length_a   1.000
_cell.length_b   1.000
_cell.length_c   1.000
_cell.angle_alpha   90.00
_cell.angle_beta   90.00
_cell.angle_gamma   90.00
#
_symmetry.space_group_name_H-M   'P 1'
#
loop_
_entity.id
_entity.type
_entity.pdbx_description
1 polymer ?
#
loop_
_entity_poly.entity_id
_entity_poly.type
_entity_poly.pdbx_seq_one_letter_code
_entity_poly.pdbx_strand_id
1 'polypeptide(L)'
;MREDELATRVVEHFRAAFDDVEIHLEEPYDHYGNRGVADVYVRVRTPEPVDYLIELKADAAVRHATGANEILRQYRRMERYFYKDDEHAIRTKLGREGPGVHALLLFAPTRRCVEHVREHAALYESVDPDATVEGVEAVRKVAFLTNLDRASEGALGFLSLNGPLAFDSVPFREAVPSGSRLADALWGDD
;
A
#
# COMPACT_ATOMS: atom_id res chain seq x y z
N MET A 1 -15.16 -2.83 -7.09
CA MET A 1 -14.03 -2.14 -7.75
C MET A 1 -13.10 -3.18 -8.36
N ARG A 2 -12.59 -2.96 -9.58
CA ARG A 2 -11.59 -3.84 -10.20
C ARG A 2 -10.16 -3.40 -9.86
N GLU A 3 -9.21 -4.30 -10.02
CA GLU A 3 -7.81 -4.06 -9.67
C GLU A 3 -7.13 -3.06 -10.62
N ASP A 4 -7.45 -3.13 -11.92
CA ASP A 4 -7.00 -2.18 -12.94
C ASP A 4 -7.51 -0.75 -12.67
N GLU A 5 -8.78 -0.63 -12.27
CA GLU A 5 -9.39 0.62 -11.85
C GLU A 5 -8.69 1.19 -10.61
N LEU A 6 -8.41 0.34 -9.62
CA LEU A 6 -7.70 0.72 -8.40
C LEU A 6 -6.28 1.21 -8.69
N ALA A 7 -5.52 0.47 -9.49
CA ALA A 7 -4.18 0.85 -9.91
C ALA A 7 -4.20 2.20 -10.64
N THR A 8 -5.15 2.41 -11.55
CA THR A 8 -5.31 3.68 -12.27
C THR A 8 -5.50 4.86 -11.30
N ARG A 9 -6.37 4.72 -10.29
CA ARG A 9 -6.57 5.78 -9.28
C ARG A 9 -5.31 6.06 -8.45
N VAL A 10 -4.60 5.02 -8.04
CA VAL A 10 -3.33 5.17 -7.31
C VAL A 10 -2.30 5.94 -8.17
N VAL A 11 -2.18 5.61 -9.45
CA VAL A 11 -1.31 6.33 -10.40
C VAL A 11 -1.70 7.81 -10.52
N GLU A 12 -3.00 8.13 -10.59
CA GLU A 12 -3.48 9.52 -10.65
C GLU A 12 -3.02 10.34 -9.45
N HIS A 13 -3.03 9.77 -8.23
CA HIS A 13 -2.54 10.46 -7.03
C HIS A 13 -1.05 10.75 -7.08
N PHE A 14 -0.22 9.79 -7.52
CA PHE A 14 1.23 10.02 -7.61
C PHE A 14 1.56 11.08 -8.66
N ARG A 15 0.89 11.07 -9.81
CA ARG A 15 1.08 12.09 -10.85
C ARG A 15 0.60 13.48 -10.42
N ALA A 16 -0.43 13.56 -9.58
CA ALA A 16 -0.92 14.83 -9.06
C ALA A 16 -0.02 15.40 -7.95
N ALA A 17 0.66 14.54 -7.20
CA ALA A 17 1.43 14.93 -6.03
C ALA A 17 2.90 15.26 -6.32
N PHE A 18 3.47 14.71 -7.41
CA PHE A 18 4.90 14.81 -7.69
C PHE A 18 5.15 15.21 -9.15
N ASP A 19 6.01 16.22 -9.34
CA ASP A 19 6.42 16.68 -10.68
C ASP A 19 7.42 15.72 -11.35
N ASP A 20 8.29 15.06 -10.56
CA ASP A 20 9.30 14.11 -11.03
C ASP A 20 9.07 12.73 -10.39
N VAL A 21 8.31 11.90 -11.11
CA VAL A 21 7.86 10.59 -10.66
C VAL A 21 7.95 9.55 -11.79
N GLU A 22 8.65 8.46 -11.50
CA GLU A 22 8.66 7.24 -12.33
C GLU A 22 7.59 6.29 -11.77
N ILE A 23 6.69 5.79 -12.61
CA ILE A 23 5.59 4.90 -12.20
C ILE A 23 5.56 3.69 -13.11
N HIS A 24 5.59 2.51 -12.49
CA HIS A 24 5.60 1.21 -13.13
C HIS A 24 4.40 0.41 -12.63
N LEU A 25 3.62 -0.13 -13.56
CA LEU A 25 2.50 -1.03 -13.25
C LEU A 25 2.91 -2.46 -13.57
N GLU A 26 2.52 -3.39 -12.71
CA GLU A 26 2.88 -4.80 -12.86
C GLU A 26 4.41 -4.98 -13.02
N GLU A 27 5.20 -4.32 -12.17
CA GLU A 27 6.66 -4.33 -12.26
C GLU A 27 7.20 -5.71 -11.86
N PRO A 28 7.83 -6.45 -12.79
CA PRO A 28 8.34 -7.78 -12.53
C PRO A 28 9.62 -7.70 -11.68
N TYR A 29 9.86 -8.72 -10.86
CA TYR A 29 11.14 -8.93 -10.19
C TYR A 29 11.51 -10.42 -10.20
N ASP A 30 12.81 -10.74 -10.28
CA ASP A 30 13.31 -12.11 -10.24
C ASP A 30 14.66 -12.19 -9.50
N HIS A 31 14.63 -12.81 -8.32
CA HIS A 31 15.84 -13.11 -7.57
C HIS A 31 15.98 -14.62 -7.32
N TYR A 32 16.94 -15.25 -8.00
CA TYR A 32 17.21 -16.70 -7.94
C TYR A 32 15.95 -17.57 -8.13
N GLY A 33 15.09 -17.23 -9.11
CA GLY A 33 13.86 -17.97 -9.39
C GLY A 33 12.69 -17.60 -8.48
N ASN A 34 12.87 -16.65 -7.56
CA ASN A 34 11.77 -16.05 -6.78
C ASN A 34 11.12 -14.95 -7.60
N ARG A 35 10.44 -15.34 -8.67
CA ARG A 35 9.67 -14.44 -9.52
C ARG A 35 8.45 -13.91 -8.79
N GLY A 36 8.10 -12.68 -9.08
CA GLY A 36 6.83 -12.06 -8.73
C GLY A 36 6.65 -10.77 -9.51
N VAL A 37 5.56 -10.08 -9.18
CA VAL A 37 5.15 -8.82 -9.80
C VAL A 37 4.67 -7.93 -8.68
N ALA A 38 5.12 -6.68 -8.65
CA ALA A 38 4.56 -5.64 -7.80
C ALA A 38 3.43 -4.94 -8.56
N ASP A 39 2.28 -4.74 -7.93
CA ASP A 39 1.13 -4.15 -8.62
C ASP A 39 1.42 -2.72 -9.08
N VAL A 40 2.05 -1.92 -8.20
CA VAL A 40 2.56 -0.58 -8.52
C VAL A 40 3.92 -0.36 -7.87
N TYR A 41 4.88 0.10 -8.66
CA TYR A 41 6.17 0.60 -8.18
C TYR A 41 6.33 2.06 -8.58
N VAL A 42 6.67 2.91 -7.61
CA VAL A 42 6.83 4.36 -7.82
C VAL A 42 8.18 4.80 -7.31
N ARG A 43 8.87 5.64 -8.08
CA ARG A 43 10.09 6.32 -7.63
C ARG A 43 9.89 7.82 -7.74
N VAL A 44 9.92 8.48 -6.59
CA VAL A 44 9.94 9.94 -6.50
C VAL A 44 11.39 10.36 -6.34
N ARG A 45 11.86 11.34 -7.12
CA ARG A 45 13.25 11.84 -7.05
C ARG A 45 13.36 13.17 -6.35
N THR A 46 12.32 14.00 -6.42
CA THR A 46 12.24 15.32 -5.79
C THR A 46 10.97 15.46 -4.95
N PRO A 47 11.01 16.14 -3.78
CA PRO A 47 12.16 16.83 -3.21
C PRO A 47 13.19 15.90 -2.54
N GLU A 48 12.77 14.75 -2.03
CA GLU A 48 13.64 13.74 -1.41
C GLU A 48 13.39 12.37 -2.09
N PRO A 49 14.43 11.63 -2.51
CA PRO A 49 14.23 10.38 -3.23
C PRO A 49 13.52 9.33 -2.37
N VAL A 50 12.36 8.84 -2.77
CA VAL A 50 11.63 7.78 -2.05
C VAL A 50 10.96 6.84 -3.02
N ASP A 51 11.07 5.54 -2.75
CA ASP A 51 10.39 4.51 -3.50
C ASP A 51 9.11 4.06 -2.78
N TYR A 52 8.05 3.78 -3.54
CA TYR A 52 6.83 3.15 -3.04
C TYR A 52 6.65 1.80 -3.75
N LEU A 53 6.67 0.73 -2.97
CA LEU A 53 6.45 -0.64 -3.43
C LEU A 53 5.07 -1.08 -2.96
N ILE A 54 4.12 -1.21 -3.88
CA ILE A 54 2.70 -1.27 -3.55
C ILE A 54 2.07 -2.57 -4.05
N GLU A 55 1.48 -3.31 -3.12
CA GLU A 55 0.56 -4.41 -3.37
C GLU A 55 -0.87 -3.90 -3.14
N LEU A 56 -1.74 -4.09 -4.13
CA LEU A 56 -3.13 -3.67 -4.13
C LEU A 56 -4.06 -4.87 -3.89
N LYS A 57 -5.14 -4.63 -3.14
CA LYS A 57 -6.19 -5.64 -2.91
C LYS A 57 -7.58 -5.05 -3.13
N ALA A 58 -8.20 -5.45 -4.24
CA ALA A 58 -9.60 -5.18 -4.57
C ALA A 58 -10.51 -6.40 -4.31
N ASP A 59 -11.81 -6.26 -4.61
CA ASP A 59 -12.84 -7.29 -4.35
C ASP A 59 -12.50 -8.67 -4.94
N ALA A 60 -11.85 -8.68 -6.11
CA ALA A 60 -11.44 -9.90 -6.78
C ALA A 60 -10.30 -10.58 -6.04
N ALA A 61 -9.24 -9.86 -5.68
CA ALA A 61 -8.11 -10.41 -4.93
C ALA A 61 -8.55 -10.99 -3.57
N VAL A 62 -9.40 -10.25 -2.84
CA VAL A 62 -9.95 -10.70 -1.55
C VAL A 62 -10.81 -11.96 -1.71
N ARG A 63 -11.64 -12.04 -2.76
CA ARG A 63 -12.48 -13.23 -3.02
C ARG A 63 -11.67 -14.48 -3.31
N HIS A 64 -10.56 -14.35 -4.03
CA HIS A 64 -9.76 -15.49 -4.46
C HIS A 64 -8.71 -15.89 -3.43
N ALA A 65 -8.36 -15.01 -2.50
CA ALA A 65 -7.48 -15.35 -1.39
C ALA A 65 -8.15 -16.37 -0.46
N THR A 66 -7.40 -17.39 -0.03
CA THR A 66 -7.85 -18.36 0.99
C THR A 66 -7.91 -17.77 2.40
N GLY A 67 -7.58 -16.48 2.57
CA GLY A 67 -7.57 -15.74 3.83
C GLY A 67 -6.41 -14.74 3.92
N ALA A 68 -6.32 -14.02 5.04
CA ALA A 68 -5.29 -12.98 5.22
C ALA A 68 -3.84 -13.48 5.11
N ASN A 69 -3.57 -14.72 5.51
CA ASN A 69 -2.24 -15.32 5.42
C ASN A 69 -1.73 -15.41 3.97
N GLU A 70 -2.61 -15.64 3.00
CA GLU A 70 -2.23 -15.66 1.60
C GLU A 70 -1.85 -14.26 1.09
N ILE A 71 -2.67 -13.25 1.42
CA ILE A 71 -2.39 -11.86 1.08
C ILE A 71 -1.07 -11.39 1.71
N LEU A 72 -0.87 -11.67 3.01
CA LEU A 72 0.38 -11.32 3.70
C LEU A 72 1.58 -12.09 3.14
N ARG A 73 1.40 -13.32 2.67
CA ARG A 73 2.45 -14.10 2.00
C ARG A 73 2.86 -13.47 0.68
N GLN A 74 1.90 -13.01 -0.14
CA GLN A 74 2.16 -12.28 -1.38
C GLN A 74 2.94 -10.99 -1.10
N TYR A 75 2.40 -10.14 -0.23
CA TYR A 75 3.02 -8.88 0.19
C TYR A 75 4.44 -9.06 0.74
N ARG A 76 4.66 -9.98 1.68
CA ARG A 76 5.99 -10.23 2.26
C ARG A 76 6.98 -10.82 1.27
N ARG A 77 6.49 -11.57 0.26
CA ARG A 77 7.34 -12.09 -0.81
C ARG A 77 7.81 -10.94 -1.71
N MET A 78 6.92 -10.03 -2.09
CA MET A 78 7.28 -8.83 -2.84
C MET A 78 8.34 -8.02 -2.09
N GLU A 79 8.06 -7.63 -0.85
CA GLU A 79 8.99 -6.85 0.00
C GLU A 79 10.38 -7.52 0.11
N ARG A 80 10.42 -8.84 0.30
CA ARG A 80 11.66 -9.59 0.53
C ARG A 80 12.56 -9.67 -0.70
N TYR A 81 11.99 -9.69 -1.91
CA TYR A 81 12.72 -10.09 -3.11
C TYR A 81 12.83 -8.99 -4.17
N PHE A 82 11.97 -7.97 -4.14
CA PHE A 82 11.94 -6.91 -5.16
C PHE A 82 13.30 -6.24 -5.33
N TYR A 83 13.92 -5.80 -4.24
CA TYR A 83 15.21 -5.07 -4.26
C TYR A 83 16.45 -5.96 -4.36
N LYS A 84 16.28 -7.27 -4.54
CA LYS A 84 17.40 -8.22 -4.57
C LYS A 84 17.91 -8.53 -5.97
N ASP A 85 17.21 -8.08 -7.00
CA ASP A 85 17.76 -8.10 -8.35
C ASP A 85 18.53 -6.80 -8.63
N ASP A 86 19.38 -6.84 -9.67
CA ASP A 86 20.23 -5.71 -10.03
C ASP A 86 19.45 -4.55 -10.67
N GLU A 87 18.22 -4.80 -11.16
CA GLU A 87 17.38 -3.82 -11.85
C GLU A 87 16.74 -2.84 -10.86
N HIS A 88 16.36 -3.33 -9.68
CA HIS A 88 15.67 -2.54 -8.65
C HIS A 88 16.58 -1.99 -7.56
N ALA A 89 17.90 -2.14 -7.68
CA ALA A 89 18.85 -1.80 -6.62
C ALA A 89 18.59 -0.41 -5.99
N ILE A 90 18.51 -0.38 -4.65
CA ILE A 90 18.33 0.83 -3.86
C ILE A 90 19.64 1.23 -3.16
N ARG A 91 19.86 2.54 -3.00
CA ARG A 91 21.08 3.07 -2.40
C ARG A 91 20.80 3.81 -1.10
N THR A 92 21.69 3.62 -0.14
CA THR A 92 21.72 4.42 1.08
C THR A 92 22.06 5.88 0.75
N LYS A 93 21.44 6.81 1.47
CA LYS A 93 21.72 8.25 1.37
C LYS A 93 22.03 8.79 2.76
N LEU A 94 23.17 9.44 2.88
CA LEU A 94 23.62 10.04 4.13
C LEU A 94 22.75 11.26 4.44
N GLY A 95 22.27 11.38 5.68
CA GLY A 95 21.40 12.50 6.09
C GLY A 95 19.99 12.48 5.49
N ARG A 96 19.51 11.32 5.02
CA ARG A 96 18.12 11.13 4.60
C ARG A 96 17.17 11.45 5.77
N GLU A 97 16.13 12.21 5.49
CA GLU A 97 15.02 12.44 6.41
C GLU A 97 13.86 11.51 6.03
N GLY A 98 13.49 10.60 6.94
CA GLY A 98 12.42 9.60 6.72
C GLY A 98 12.86 8.36 5.92
N PRO A 99 11.91 7.47 5.59
CA PRO A 99 12.24 6.21 4.94
C PRO A 99 12.66 6.40 3.48
N GLY A 100 13.52 5.50 2.99
CA GLY A 100 13.80 5.38 1.55
C GLY A 100 12.81 4.51 0.80
N VAL A 101 12.06 3.66 1.51
CA VAL A 101 11.04 2.79 0.92
C VAL A 101 9.77 2.80 1.76
N HIS A 102 8.64 2.96 1.09
CA HIS A 102 7.34 2.61 1.62
C HIS A 102 6.88 1.29 1.00
N ALA A 103 6.86 0.22 1.80
CA ALA A 103 6.25 -1.05 1.42
C ALA A 103 4.77 -1.01 1.84
N LEU A 104 3.87 -1.00 0.85
CA LEU A 104 2.46 -0.74 1.06
C LEU A 104 1.62 -1.95 0.66
N LEU A 105 0.74 -2.40 1.56
CA LEU A 105 -0.37 -3.30 1.26
C LEU A 105 -1.67 -2.49 1.39
N LEU A 106 -2.28 -2.14 0.26
CA LEU A 106 -3.41 -1.22 0.21
C LEU A 106 -4.69 -1.92 -0.21
N PHE A 107 -5.70 -1.84 0.65
CA PHE A 107 -7.04 -2.35 0.39
C PHE A 107 -7.91 -1.26 -0.25
N ALA A 108 -8.66 -1.68 -1.28
CA ALA A 108 -9.73 -0.87 -1.84
C ALA A 108 -10.76 -0.53 -0.74
N PRO A 109 -11.34 0.68 -0.75
CA PRO A 109 -12.39 1.08 0.16
C PRO A 109 -13.73 0.52 -0.33
N THR A 110 -13.87 -0.80 -0.32
CA THR A 110 -15.09 -1.51 -0.65
C THR A 110 -15.56 -2.29 0.57
N ARG A 111 -16.87 -2.54 0.66
CA ARG A 111 -17.46 -3.30 1.77
C ARG A 111 -16.81 -4.67 1.95
N ARG A 112 -16.53 -5.37 0.84
CA ARG A 112 -15.88 -6.69 0.87
C ARG A 112 -14.47 -6.64 1.45
N CYS A 113 -13.66 -5.65 1.04
CA CYS A 113 -12.33 -5.47 1.59
C CYS A 113 -12.38 -5.11 3.09
N VAL A 114 -13.34 -4.26 3.48
CA VAL A 114 -13.61 -3.91 4.88
C VAL A 114 -14.00 -5.13 5.71
N GLU A 115 -14.94 -5.94 5.25
CA GLU A 115 -15.38 -7.16 5.92
C GLU A 115 -14.23 -8.17 6.09
N HIS A 116 -13.44 -8.38 5.04
CA HIS A 116 -12.26 -9.26 5.09
C HIS A 116 -11.24 -8.79 6.11
N VAL A 117 -10.89 -7.50 6.10
CA VAL A 117 -9.95 -6.94 7.08
C VAL A 117 -10.52 -7.04 8.49
N ARG A 118 -11.80 -6.74 8.69
CA ARG A 118 -12.45 -6.85 10.00
C ARG A 118 -12.35 -8.26 10.56
N GLU A 119 -12.59 -9.27 9.74
CA GLU A 119 -12.46 -10.68 10.13
C GLU A 119 -11.02 -11.05 10.52
N HIS A 120 -10.02 -10.37 9.94
CA HIS A 120 -8.61 -10.72 10.10
C HIS A 120 -7.76 -9.60 10.73
N ALA A 121 -8.38 -8.66 11.44
CA ALA A 121 -7.75 -7.40 11.84
C ALA A 121 -6.45 -7.62 12.63
N ALA A 122 -6.48 -8.54 13.61
CA ALA A 122 -5.33 -8.87 14.44
C ALA A 122 -4.09 -9.31 13.63
N LEU A 123 -4.27 -10.00 12.50
CA LEU A 123 -3.15 -10.41 11.63
C LEU A 123 -2.54 -9.20 10.91
N TYR A 124 -3.37 -8.29 10.41
CA TYR A 124 -2.91 -7.09 9.72
C TYR A 124 -2.28 -6.09 10.70
N GLU A 125 -2.87 -5.91 11.88
CA GLU A 125 -2.33 -5.07 12.95
C GLU A 125 -0.98 -5.58 13.48
N SER A 126 -0.74 -6.90 13.45
CA SER A 126 0.52 -7.50 13.91
C SER A 126 1.73 -7.26 12.99
N VAL A 127 1.55 -6.63 11.83
CA VAL A 127 2.64 -6.34 10.90
C VAL A 127 3.51 -5.22 11.44
N ASP A 128 4.75 -5.53 11.82
CA ASP A 128 5.73 -4.56 12.28
C ASP A 128 5.93 -3.43 11.25
N PRO A 129 5.60 -2.17 11.60
CA PRO A 129 5.72 -1.04 10.70
C PRO A 129 7.18 -0.73 10.35
N ASP A 130 8.15 -1.08 11.21
CA ASP A 130 9.55 -0.75 11.01
C ASP A 130 10.23 -1.82 10.15
N ALA A 131 11.00 -1.38 9.16
CA ALA A 131 11.67 -2.27 8.22
C ALA A 131 13.03 -1.74 7.77
N THR A 132 13.79 -2.63 7.16
CA THR A 132 15.02 -2.28 6.45
C THR A 132 15.08 -3.10 5.18
N VAL A 133 15.37 -2.44 4.07
CA VAL A 133 15.50 -3.02 2.73
C VAL A 133 16.90 -2.69 2.24
N GLU A 134 17.76 -3.71 2.07
CA GLU A 134 19.15 -3.53 1.57
C GLU A 134 19.93 -2.42 2.30
N GLY A 135 19.75 -2.32 3.62
CA GLY A 135 20.41 -1.31 4.47
C GLY A 135 19.77 0.09 4.45
N VAL A 136 18.65 0.26 3.75
CA VAL A 136 17.86 1.49 3.69
C VAL A 136 16.67 1.38 4.63
N GLU A 137 16.44 2.42 5.44
CA GLU A 137 15.26 2.52 6.30
C GLU A 137 13.98 2.43 5.45
N ALA A 138 13.07 1.57 5.87
CA ALA A 138 11.81 1.33 5.19
C ALA A 138 10.65 1.30 6.18
N VAL A 139 9.46 1.62 5.71
CA VAL A 139 8.23 1.54 6.51
C VAL A 139 7.22 0.64 5.81
N ARG A 140 6.63 -0.28 6.56
CA ARG A 140 5.49 -1.10 6.14
C ARG A 140 4.19 -0.44 6.53
N LYS A 141 3.24 -0.36 5.60
CA LYS A 141 1.87 0.03 5.92
C LYS A 141 0.89 -0.97 5.33
N VAL A 142 0.00 -1.47 6.18
CA VAL A 142 -1.21 -2.17 5.75
C VAL A 142 -2.35 -1.20 5.98
N ALA A 143 -3.08 -0.81 4.94
CA ALA A 143 -3.99 0.33 5.05
C ALA A 143 -5.19 0.26 4.12
N PHE A 144 -6.25 1.00 4.47
CA PHE A 144 -7.32 1.36 3.54
C PHE A 144 -7.03 2.67 2.86
N LEU A 145 -7.36 2.78 1.57
CA LEU A 145 -7.29 4.04 0.84
C LEU A 145 -8.45 4.97 1.22
N THR A 146 -8.19 6.26 1.38
CA THR A 146 -9.17 7.22 1.92
C THR A 146 -9.63 8.30 0.94
N ASN A 147 -8.86 8.60 -0.10
CA ASN A 147 -9.14 9.71 -1.01
C ASN A 147 -9.11 9.34 -2.51
N LEU A 148 -9.40 8.09 -2.88
CA LEU A 148 -9.19 7.55 -4.25
C LEU A 148 -9.76 8.39 -5.40
N ASP A 149 -10.89 9.09 -5.22
CA ASP A 149 -11.51 9.89 -6.28
C ASP A 149 -11.08 11.37 -6.23
N ARG A 150 -10.11 11.70 -5.37
CA ARG A 150 -9.71 13.08 -5.04
C ARG A 150 -8.23 13.30 -5.27
N ALA A 151 -7.69 12.74 -6.35
CA ALA A 151 -6.28 12.91 -6.74
C ALA A 151 -5.87 14.40 -6.90
N SER A 152 -6.78 15.25 -7.37
CA SER A 152 -6.56 16.69 -7.46
C SER A 152 -6.39 17.39 -6.11
N GLU A 153 -6.76 16.74 -5.00
CA GLU A 153 -6.60 17.27 -3.64
C GLU A 153 -5.24 16.91 -3.03
N GLY A 154 -4.41 16.16 -3.75
CA GLY A 154 -3.01 15.89 -3.40
C GLY A 154 -2.66 14.42 -3.29
N ALA A 155 -1.65 14.14 -2.45
CA ALA A 155 -1.03 12.83 -2.30
C ALA A 155 -2.03 11.73 -1.92
N LEU A 156 -1.64 10.48 -2.23
CA LEU A 156 -2.41 9.29 -1.89
C LEU A 156 -2.62 9.22 -0.37
N GLY A 157 -3.88 9.28 0.05
CA GLY A 157 -4.31 9.17 1.42
C GLY A 157 -4.68 7.72 1.77
N PHE A 158 -4.23 7.28 2.94
CA PHE A 158 -4.59 5.97 3.47
C PHE A 158 -4.64 6.01 5.01
N LEU A 159 -5.42 5.10 5.59
CA LEU A 159 -5.57 4.90 7.03
C LEU A 159 -4.98 3.54 7.42
N SER A 160 -3.88 3.57 8.18
CA SER A 160 -3.10 2.38 8.53
C SER A 160 -3.83 1.52 9.56
N LEU A 161 -3.81 0.22 9.33
CA LEU A 161 -4.27 -0.83 10.25
C LEU A 161 -3.15 -1.20 11.23
N ASN A 162 -1.91 -1.30 10.74
CA ASN A 162 -0.73 -1.54 11.58
C ASN A 162 -0.13 -0.24 12.14
N GLY A 163 -0.99 0.76 12.37
CA GLY A 163 -0.63 2.06 12.93
C GLY A 163 -0.97 2.18 14.42
N PRO A 164 -0.91 3.39 14.99
CA PRO A 164 -1.23 3.63 16.39
C PRO A 164 -2.73 3.53 16.70
N LEU A 165 -3.58 3.55 15.68
CA LEU A 165 -5.03 3.47 15.83
C LEU A 165 -5.49 2.03 15.57
N ALA A 166 -6.01 1.36 16.59
CA ALA A 166 -6.60 0.03 16.42
C ALA A 166 -7.81 0.09 15.48
N PHE A 167 -7.98 -0.92 14.64
CA PHE A 167 -9.08 -0.99 13.70
C PHE A 167 -10.44 -0.98 14.42
N ASP A 168 -11.44 -0.33 13.81
CA ASP A 168 -12.79 -0.13 14.36
C ASP A 168 -12.87 0.63 15.71
N SER A 169 -11.76 1.08 16.29
CA SER A 169 -11.73 1.93 17.48
C SER A 169 -12.37 3.31 17.21
N VAL A 170 -12.79 4.00 18.28
CA VAL A 170 -13.36 5.36 18.15
C VAL A 170 -12.38 6.31 17.42
N PRO A 171 -11.09 6.39 17.79
CA PRO A 171 -10.13 7.22 17.07
C PRO A 171 -9.96 6.82 15.59
N PHE A 172 -10.01 5.53 15.28
CA PHE A 172 -9.94 5.07 13.89
C PHE A 172 -11.15 5.57 13.09
N ARG A 173 -12.35 5.46 13.64
CA ARG A 173 -13.59 5.92 12.99
C ARG A 173 -13.58 7.44 12.78
N GLU A 174 -13.10 8.20 13.75
CA GLU A 174 -12.95 9.66 13.65
C GLU A 174 -11.91 10.08 12.59
N ALA A 175 -10.91 9.23 12.33
CA ALA A 175 -9.89 9.48 11.32
C ALA A 175 -10.36 9.15 9.88
N VAL A 176 -11.46 8.43 9.70
CA VAL A 176 -12.01 8.13 8.37
C VAL A 176 -12.66 9.40 7.79
N PRO A 177 -12.20 9.90 6.61
CA PRO A 177 -12.76 11.13 6.05
C PRO A 177 -14.24 10.97 5.69
N SER A 178 -15.06 11.92 6.14
CA SER A 178 -16.50 11.95 5.82
C SER A 178 -16.74 12.07 4.31
N GLY A 179 -17.71 11.31 3.81
CA GLY A 179 -18.03 11.25 2.37
C GLY A 179 -16.91 10.66 1.50
N SER A 180 -16.00 9.89 2.11
CA SER A 180 -15.08 9.02 1.37
C SER A 180 -15.75 7.68 1.07
N ARG A 181 -15.27 6.99 0.03
CA ARG A 181 -15.67 5.59 -0.22
C ARG A 181 -15.42 4.68 0.99
N LEU A 182 -14.41 4.98 1.81
CA LEU A 182 -14.12 4.18 3.00
C LEU A 182 -15.20 4.38 4.07
N ALA A 183 -15.68 5.61 4.26
CA ALA A 183 -16.82 5.89 5.12
C ALA A 183 -18.07 5.12 4.65
N ASP A 184 -18.37 5.17 3.35
CA ASP A 184 -19.50 4.44 2.77
C ASP A 184 -19.34 2.93 2.91
N ALA A 185 -18.12 2.39 2.73
CA ALA A 185 -17.86 0.97 2.89
C ALA A 185 -17.94 0.47 4.35
N LEU A 186 -17.66 1.34 5.33
CA LEU A 186 -17.71 1.00 6.75
C LEU A 186 -19.11 1.17 7.34
N TRP A 187 -19.86 2.18 6.91
CA TRP A 187 -21.09 2.64 7.58
C TRP A 187 -22.25 2.96 6.64
N GLY A 188 -22.07 2.85 5.32
CA GLY A 188 -23.15 3.07 4.36
C GLY A 188 -24.28 2.05 4.57
N ASP A 189 -25.51 2.53 4.47
CA ASP A 189 -26.70 1.67 4.48
C ASP A 189 -26.73 0.80 3.20
N ASP A 190 -27.26 -0.43 3.32
CA ASP A 190 -27.47 -1.36 2.20
C ASP A 190 -28.58 -0.92 1.24
#